data_AF-A0AAE1Y1A1-F1
#
_entry.id   AF-A0AAE1Y1A1-F1
#
_cell.length_a   1.000
_cell.length_b   1.000
_cell.length_c   1.000
_cell.angle_alpha   90.00
_cell.angle_beta   90.00
_cell.angle_gamma   90.00
#
_symmetry.space_group_name_H-M   'P 1'
#
loop_
_entity.id
_entity.type
_entity.pdbx_description
1 polymer ?
#
loop_
_entity_poly.entity_id
_entity_poly.type
_entity_poly.pdbx_seq_one_letter_code
_entity_poly.pdbx_strand_id
1 'polypeptide(L)'
;MGPVTNIDPIGNSPVIIKKVWIRHCLRASRRAALQHILRKDFMLQPPWDLETTNKFILHYTYGCDNNLKGELTYGKIGEWRFDKRSYLDGPPPRNLSSPPPGVPESVVTLINLINEATANLPNWDYVD
;
A
#
# COMPACT_ATOMS: atom_id res chain seq x y z
N MET A 1 2.42 -13.20 9.97
CA MET A 1 2.59 -11.78 9.60
C MET A 1 2.46 -10.95 10.89
N GLY A 2 3.14 -9.82 11.01
CA GLY A 2 3.03 -8.94 12.20
C GLY A 2 2.18 -7.71 11.86
N PRO A 3 1.54 -7.06 12.86
CA PRO A 3 0.51 -6.06 12.61
C PRO A 3 1.05 -4.80 11.93
N VAL A 4 0.25 -4.20 11.05
CA VAL A 4 0.47 -2.84 10.54
C VAL A 4 0.24 -1.86 11.69
N THR A 5 1.17 -0.96 11.91
CA THR A 5 1.11 -0.04 13.06
C THR A 5 1.27 1.43 12.68
N ASN A 6 1.53 1.73 11.41
CA ASN A 6 1.65 3.10 10.92
C ASN A 6 1.49 3.15 9.40
N ILE A 7 0.81 4.18 8.90
CA ILE A 7 0.74 4.56 7.49
C ILE A 7 1.15 6.02 7.45
N ASP A 8 2.25 6.33 6.75
CA ASP A 8 2.79 7.68 6.68
C ASP A 8 2.51 8.29 5.29
N PRO A 9 1.91 9.49 5.20
CA PRO A 9 1.88 10.26 3.97
C PRO A 9 3.26 10.88 3.68
N ILE A 10 4.28 10.06 3.36
CA ILE A 10 5.60 10.59 2.96
C ILE A 10 5.51 11.19 1.56
N GLY A 11 5.33 12.52 1.50
CA GLY A 11 5.17 13.27 0.26
C GLY A 11 3.84 13.01 -0.42
N ASN A 12 3.66 13.51 -1.65
CA ASN A 12 2.42 13.36 -2.42
C ASN A 12 1.99 11.89 -2.69
N SER A 13 2.69 10.90 -2.16
CA SER A 13 2.37 9.48 -2.32
C SER A 13 2.56 8.71 -1.00
N PRO A 14 1.48 8.22 -0.39
CA PRO A 14 1.52 7.47 0.86
C PRO A 14 2.23 6.12 0.70
N VAL A 15 2.79 5.66 1.83
CA VAL A 15 3.62 4.46 1.91
C VAL A 15 3.19 3.58 3.08
N ILE A 16 3.07 2.26 2.84
CA ILE A 16 2.92 1.25 3.91
C ILE A 16 4.24 0.48 4.07
N ILE A 17 4.76 0.42 5.29
CA ILE A 17 6.04 -0.24 5.61
C ILE A 17 5.82 -1.42 6.57
N LYS A 18 6.29 -2.61 6.20
CA LYS A 18 6.24 -3.81 7.07
C LYS A 18 7.31 -3.74 8.18
N LYS A 19 6.90 -3.53 9.43
CA LYS A 19 7.79 -3.35 10.61
C LYS A 19 8.81 -4.49 10.84
N VAL A 20 8.44 -5.75 10.60
CA VAL A 20 9.32 -6.90 10.92
C VAL A 20 10.59 -6.95 10.06
N TRP A 21 10.63 -6.23 8.93
CA TRP A 21 11.73 -6.27 7.97
C TRP A 21 12.65 -5.03 7.99
N ILE A 22 12.20 -3.91 8.57
CA ILE A 22 13.06 -2.74 8.87
C ILE A 22 14.23 -3.16 9.77
N ARG A 23 13.98 -4.02 10.77
CA ARG A 23 15.05 -4.55 11.65
C ARG A 23 16.12 -5.32 10.89
N HIS A 24 15.76 -5.98 9.79
CA HIS A 24 16.71 -6.71 8.95
C HIS A 24 17.57 -5.75 8.11
N CYS A 25 16.94 -4.73 7.51
CA CYS A 25 17.63 -3.68 6.75
C CYS A 25 18.57 -2.85 7.63
N LEU A 26 18.13 -2.46 8.84
CA LEU A 26 18.97 -1.73 9.81
C LEU A 26 20.17 -2.54 10.28
N ARG A 27 20.02 -3.86 10.47
CA ARG A 27 21.15 -4.74 10.83
C ARG A 27 22.18 -4.90 9.71
N ALA A 28 21.75 -4.89 8.46
CA ALA A 28 22.64 -4.90 7.30
C ALA A 28 23.38 -3.56 7.13
N SER A 29 22.67 -2.44 7.28
CA SER A 29 23.24 -1.09 7.19
C SER A 29 24.28 -0.80 8.27
N ARG A 30 24.06 -1.27 9.51
CA ARG A 30 24.99 -1.02 10.64
C ARG A 30 26.37 -1.68 10.48
N ARG A 31 26.56 -2.62 9.54
CA ARG A 31 27.85 -3.27 9.27
C ARG A 31 28.57 -2.75 8.03
N ALA A 32 27.94 -1.90 7.23
CA ALA A 32 28.53 -1.33 6.02
C ALA A 32 28.78 0.16 6.23
N ALA A 33 30.02 0.62 6.04
CA ALA A 33 30.30 2.03 5.77
C ALA A 33 29.36 2.47 4.65
N LEU A 34 28.63 3.58 4.85
CA LEU A 34 27.45 3.99 4.08
C LEU A 34 27.64 3.81 2.56
N GLN A 35 27.21 2.66 2.04
CA GLN A 35 27.06 2.39 0.61
C GLN A 35 25.56 2.46 0.31
N HIS A 36 25.18 3.32 -0.62
CA HIS A 36 23.84 3.26 -1.19
C HIS A 36 23.75 1.99 -2.03
N ILE A 37 22.83 1.08 -1.69
CA ILE A 37 22.51 -0.08 -2.52
C ILE A 37 21.10 0.14 -3.04
N LEU A 38 20.99 0.45 -4.34
CA LEU A 38 19.69 0.49 -5.02
C LEU A 38 19.17 -0.93 -5.15
N ARG A 39 18.09 -1.26 -4.43
CA ARG A 39 17.38 -2.53 -4.58
C ARG A 39 16.11 -2.27 -5.38
N LYS A 40 16.04 -2.78 -6.61
CA LYS A 40 14.85 -2.62 -7.47
C LYS A 40 13.62 -3.27 -6.87
N ASP A 41 13.80 -4.33 -6.08
CA ASP A 41 12.73 -4.99 -5.32
C ASP A 41 12.36 -4.27 -4.02
N PHE A 42 12.86 -3.07 -3.76
CA PHE A 42 12.57 -2.43 -2.49
C PHE A 42 11.12 -1.96 -2.38
N MET A 43 10.52 -1.58 -3.51
CA MET A 43 9.23 -0.90 -3.57
C MET A 43 8.27 -1.60 -4.54
N LEU A 44 7.01 -1.66 -4.15
CA LEU A 44 5.87 -2.17 -4.89
C LEU A 44 4.93 -1.01 -5.21
N GLN A 45 4.49 -0.89 -6.46
CA GLN A 45 3.57 0.12 -6.95
C GLN A 45 2.33 -0.51 -7.60
N PRO A 46 1.27 -0.77 -6.83
CA PRO A 46 -0.01 -1.15 -7.40
C PRO A 46 -0.60 -0.02 -8.28
N PRO A 47 -1.30 -0.35 -9.38
CA PRO A 47 -1.63 -1.71 -9.83
C PRO A 47 -0.58 -2.32 -10.79
N TRP A 48 0.55 -1.65 -11.02
CA TRP A 48 1.52 -2.01 -12.06
C TRP A 48 2.40 -3.20 -11.67
N ASP A 49 2.88 -3.20 -10.42
CA ASP A 49 3.62 -4.35 -9.90
C ASP A 49 2.62 -5.40 -9.42
N LEU A 50 2.63 -6.59 -10.03
CA LEU A 50 1.56 -7.58 -9.82
C LEU A 50 1.78 -8.46 -8.59
N GLU A 51 3.05 -8.72 -8.23
CA GLU A 51 3.46 -9.65 -7.18
C GLU A 51 4.05 -8.91 -5.99
N THR A 52 3.80 -9.41 -4.78
CA THR A 52 4.31 -8.81 -3.54
C THR A 52 5.63 -9.41 -3.03
N THR A 53 6.14 -10.44 -3.72
CA THR A 53 7.34 -11.18 -3.32
C THR A 53 8.59 -10.28 -3.27
N ASN A 54 9.34 -10.36 -2.17
CA ASN A 54 10.55 -9.59 -1.91
C ASN A 54 10.40 -8.06 -1.94
N LYS A 55 9.17 -7.52 -1.82
CA LYS A 55 8.91 -6.08 -1.75
C LYS A 55 8.72 -5.59 -0.31
N PHE A 56 9.34 -4.46 0.04
CA PHE A 56 9.43 -3.98 1.42
C PHE A 56 8.58 -2.73 1.69
N ILE A 57 8.38 -1.92 0.66
CA ILE A 57 7.62 -0.69 0.67
C ILE A 57 6.46 -0.85 -0.30
N LEU A 58 5.22 -0.57 0.14
CA LEU A 58 4.09 -0.42 -0.77
C LEU A 58 3.83 1.06 -0.97
N HIS A 59 4.05 1.54 -2.19
CA HIS A 59 3.89 2.93 -2.62
C HIS A 59 2.70 3.01 -3.57
N TYR A 60 1.61 3.65 -3.15
CA TYR A 60 0.37 3.68 -3.93
C TYR A 60 0.07 5.11 -4.39
N THR A 61 0.38 5.38 -5.65
CA THR A 61 0.19 6.69 -6.29
C THR A 61 -0.94 6.69 -7.31
N TYR A 62 -1.22 5.55 -7.93
CA TYR A 62 -2.21 5.42 -8.99
C TYR A 62 -3.54 4.91 -8.45
N GLY A 63 -4.65 5.35 -9.07
CA GLY A 63 -5.95 4.74 -8.84
C GLY A 63 -5.94 3.29 -9.31
N CYS A 64 -6.47 2.40 -8.49
CA CYS A 64 -6.74 1.00 -8.83
C CYS A 64 -8.19 0.94 -9.31
N ASP A 65 -8.40 1.19 -10.59
CA ASP A 65 -9.69 1.12 -11.26
C ASP A 65 -9.85 -0.22 -11.97
N ASN A 66 -10.79 -1.05 -11.54
CA ASN A 66 -11.01 -2.38 -12.08
C ASN A 66 -12.48 -2.61 -12.42
N ASN A 67 -12.74 -3.41 -13.45
CA ASN A 67 -14.08 -3.97 -13.68
C ASN A 67 -14.34 -5.16 -12.73
N LEU A 68 -15.57 -5.69 -12.73
CA LEU A 68 -15.94 -6.82 -11.86
C LEU A 68 -15.22 -8.15 -12.19
N LYS A 69 -14.50 -8.22 -13.32
CA LYS A 69 -13.63 -9.35 -13.68
C LYS A 69 -12.18 -9.16 -13.19
N GLY A 70 -11.90 -8.05 -12.52
CA GLY A 70 -10.57 -7.70 -12.00
C GLY A 70 -9.61 -7.07 -13.02
N GLU A 71 -10.09 -6.73 -14.21
CA GLU A 71 -9.26 -6.13 -15.25
C GLU A 71 -9.15 -4.61 -15.04
N LEU A 72 -7.96 -4.05 -15.22
CA LEU A 72 -7.73 -2.60 -15.08
C LEU A 72 -8.49 -1.81 -16.16
N THR A 73 -9.20 -0.77 -15.75
CA THR A 73 -9.91 0.14 -16.67
C THR A 73 -9.08 1.40 -16.92
N TYR A 74 -8.36 1.41 -18.03
CA TYR A 74 -7.49 2.54 -18.38
C TYR A 74 -8.28 3.82 -18.68
N GLY A 75 -7.93 4.90 -17.97
CA GLY A 75 -8.51 6.24 -18.20
C GLY A 75 -9.99 6.37 -17.85
N LYS A 76 -10.56 5.38 -17.14
CA LYS A 76 -11.96 5.36 -16.72
C LYS A 76 -12.08 4.88 -15.29
N ILE A 77 -13.07 5.40 -14.58
CA ILE A 77 -13.44 4.90 -13.25
C ILE A 77 -13.98 3.48 -13.41
N GLY A 78 -13.37 2.55 -12.69
CA GLY A 78 -13.77 1.15 -12.65
C GLY A 78 -15.07 0.94 -11.86
N GLU A 79 -15.67 -0.23 -12.04
CA GLU A 79 -16.81 -0.68 -11.22
C GLU A 79 -16.39 -0.88 -9.75
N TRP A 80 -15.16 -1.35 -9.55
CA TRP A 80 -14.46 -1.29 -8.27
C TRP A 80 -13.29 -0.32 -8.38
N ARG A 81 -13.11 0.53 -7.38
CA ARG A 81 -12.07 1.54 -7.36
C ARG A 81 -11.48 1.72 -5.97
N PHE A 82 -10.15 1.81 -5.93
CA PHE A 82 -9.43 2.45 -4.83
C PHE A 82 -8.52 3.54 -5.38
N ASP A 83 -8.78 4.81 -5.05
CA ASP A 83 -7.86 5.91 -5.32
C ASP A 83 -7.77 6.80 -4.09
N LYS A 84 -6.56 7.05 -3.61
CA LYS A 84 -6.32 7.94 -2.47
C LYS A 84 -6.84 9.36 -2.70
N ARG A 85 -6.92 9.80 -3.94
CA ARG A 85 -7.45 11.13 -4.31
C ARG A 85 -8.95 11.25 -4.04
N SER A 86 -9.64 10.14 -3.80
CA SER A 86 -11.02 10.16 -3.32
C SER A 86 -11.13 10.50 -1.84
N TYR A 87 -10.01 10.60 -1.12
CA TYR A 87 -9.92 10.83 0.32
C TYR A 87 -8.95 11.99 0.61
N LEU A 88 -9.13 13.13 -0.07
CA LEU A 88 -8.28 14.33 0.13
C LEU A 88 -8.65 15.10 1.40
N ASP A 89 -9.93 15.09 1.76
CA ASP A 89 -10.47 15.86 2.88
C ASP A 89 -10.54 15.05 4.19
N GLY A 90 -10.01 13.83 4.18
CA GLY A 90 -10.04 12.94 5.33
C GLY A 90 -9.47 11.56 5.01
N PRO A 91 -9.24 10.73 6.03
CA PRO A 91 -8.72 9.38 5.83
C PRO A 91 -9.72 8.48 5.10
N PRO A 92 -9.26 7.42 4.41
CA PRO A 92 -10.17 6.44 3.81
C PRO A 92 -11.00 5.76 4.90
N PRO A 93 -12.27 5.39 4.61
CA PRO A 93 -13.15 4.78 5.58
C PRO A 93 -12.65 3.39 6.00
N ARG A 94 -13.07 2.97 7.21
CA ARG A 94 -12.89 1.60 7.68
C ARG A 94 -13.68 0.62 6.80
N ASN A 95 -13.20 -0.62 6.72
CA ASN A 95 -13.87 -1.72 6.00
C ASN A 95 -14.11 -1.44 4.50
N LEU A 96 -13.06 -1.02 3.78
CA LEU A 96 -13.08 -0.93 2.33
C LEU A 96 -13.49 -2.26 1.70
N SER A 97 -14.28 -2.19 0.62
CA SER A 97 -14.71 -3.36 -0.12
C SER A 97 -13.52 -4.11 -0.71
N SER A 98 -13.55 -5.44 -0.60
CA SER A 98 -12.55 -6.28 -1.25
C SER A 98 -12.58 -6.09 -2.77
N PRO A 99 -11.40 -6.06 -3.43
CA PRO A 99 -11.34 -6.02 -4.88
C PRO A 99 -11.96 -7.27 -5.52
N PRO A 100 -12.47 -7.16 -6.76
CA PRO A 100 -13.02 -8.29 -7.49
C PRO A 100 -11.97 -9.39 -7.74
N PRO A 101 -12.41 -10.65 -7.95
CA PRO A 101 -11.51 -11.72 -8.38
C PRO A 101 -10.78 -11.33 -9.68
N GLY A 102 -9.51 -11.73 -9.80
CA GLY A 102 -8.68 -11.42 -10.98
C GLY A 102 -7.83 -10.16 -10.87
N VAL A 103 -8.07 -9.32 -9.84
CA VAL A 103 -7.22 -8.18 -9.52
C VAL A 103 -5.82 -8.65 -9.06
N PRO A 104 -4.72 -7.92 -9.39
CA PRO A 104 -3.38 -8.28 -8.96
C PRO A 104 -3.21 -8.41 -7.44
N GLU A 105 -2.36 -9.34 -7.00
CA GLU A 105 -2.09 -9.62 -5.58
C GLU A 105 -1.67 -8.35 -4.81
N SER A 106 -0.92 -7.47 -5.48
CA SER A 106 -0.47 -6.20 -4.92
C SER A 106 -1.60 -5.27 -4.49
N VAL A 107 -2.68 -5.19 -5.28
CA VAL A 107 -3.87 -4.38 -4.98
C VAL A 107 -4.67 -5.04 -3.86
N VAL A 108 -4.84 -6.37 -3.89
CA VAL A 108 -5.48 -7.11 -2.79
C VAL A 108 -4.74 -6.87 -1.47
N THR A 109 -3.41 -6.94 -1.52
CA THR A 109 -2.54 -6.70 -0.36
C THR A 109 -2.67 -5.27 0.15
N LEU A 110 -2.71 -4.27 -0.73
CA LEU A 110 -2.93 -2.87 -0.36
C LEU A 110 -4.22 -2.70 0.45
N ILE A 111 -5.35 -3.22 -0.06
CA ILE A 111 -6.65 -3.07 0.60
C ILE A 111 -6.68 -3.80 1.94
N ASN A 112 -6.10 -4.99 2.03
CA ASN A 112 -5.99 -5.73 3.28
C ASN A 112 -5.19 -4.96 4.33
N LEU A 113 -4.06 -4.36 3.94
CA LEU A 113 -3.22 -3.58 4.86
C LEU A 113 -3.92 -2.30 5.31
N ILE A 114 -4.68 -1.63 4.43
CA ILE A 114 -5.48 -0.46 4.81
C ILE A 114 -6.57 -0.90 5.79
N ASN A 115 -7.34 -1.94 5.48
CA ASN A 115 -8.39 -2.44 6.37
C ASN A 115 -7.84 -2.87 7.73
N GLU A 116 -6.70 -3.56 7.76
CA GLU A 116 -6.01 -3.91 9.00
C GLU A 116 -5.58 -2.66 9.78
N ALA A 117 -4.96 -1.67 9.13
CA ALA A 117 -4.50 -0.45 9.78
C ALA A 117 -5.68 0.36 10.31
N THR A 118 -6.69 0.62 9.49
CA THR A 118 -7.88 1.38 9.89
C THR A 118 -8.55 0.70 11.08
N ALA A 119 -8.69 -0.64 11.09
CA ALA A 119 -9.28 -1.39 12.20
C ALA A 119 -8.51 -1.26 13.51
N ASN A 120 -7.17 -1.22 13.46
CA ASN A 120 -6.31 -1.27 14.66
C ASN A 120 -5.81 0.10 15.15
N LEU A 121 -5.87 1.15 14.32
CA LEU A 121 -5.40 2.47 14.70
C LEU A 121 -6.50 3.25 15.46
N PRO A 122 -6.21 3.76 16.68
CA PRO A 122 -7.15 4.60 17.40
C PRO A 122 -7.31 5.94 16.67
N ASN A 123 -8.47 6.57 16.84
CA ASN A 123 -8.79 7.88 16.28
C ASN A 123 -8.66 7.99 14.75
N TRP A 124 -8.72 6.88 14.03
CA TRP A 124 -8.61 6.86 12.57
C TRP A 124 -9.62 7.77 11.87
N ASP A 125 -10.82 7.93 12.44
CA ASP A 125 -11.92 8.66 11.80
C ASP A 125 -11.90 10.17 12.09
N TYR A 126 -10.92 10.66 12.85
CA TYR A 126 -10.79 12.08 13.17
C TYR A 126 -9.93 12.79 12.13
N VAL A 127 -10.47 13.89 11.61
CA VAL A 127 -9.73 14.90 10.86
C VAL A 127 -9.46 16.02 11.87
N ASP A 128 -8.19 16.28 12.20
CA ASP A 128 -7.79 17.43 13.02
C ASP A 128 -8.10 18.76 12.31
#